data_AF-A0A7W8YUA0-F1
#
_entry.id   AF-A0A7W8YUA0-F1
#
_cell.length_a   1.000
_cell.length_b   1.000
_cell.length_c   1.000
_cell.angle_alpha   90.00
_cell.angle_beta   90.00
_cell.angle_gamma   90.00
#
_symmetry.space_group_name_H-M   'P 1'
#
loop_
_entity.id
_entity.type
_entity.pdbx_description
1 polymer ?
#
loop_
_entity_poly.entity_id
_entity_poly.type
_entity_poly.pdbx_seq_one_letter_code
_entity_poly.pdbx_strand_id
1 'polypeptide(L)' 'MYQKKIAQHYDCGLDLVGEVLYGKWKIRLLYFINEGHIRPSQLQRKIPGASRRVLMFS' A
#
# COMPACT_ATOMS: atom_id res chain seq x y z
N MET A 1 0.04 -19.91 5.46
CA MET A 1 0.89 -18.95 4.71
C MET A 1 0.40 -18.89 3.28
N TYR A 2 0.09 -17.71 2.74
CA TYR A 2 -0.24 -17.57 1.32
C TYR A 2 1.06 -17.70 0.52
N GLN A 3 1.23 -18.80 -0.22
CA GLN A 3 2.34 -18.95 -1.15
C GLN A 3 1.95 -18.33 -2.49
N LYS A 4 2.68 -17.31 -2.92
CA LYS A 4 2.57 -16.78 -4.28
C LYS A 4 2.91 -17.91 -5.26
N LYS A 5 2.03 -18.13 -6.24
CA LYS A 5 2.17 -19.17 -7.29
C LYS A 5 3.35 -18.94 -8.24
N ILE A 6 3.91 -17.73 -8.25
CA ILE A 6 5.01 -17.30 -9.13
C ILE A 6 6.18 -16.95 -8.23
N ALA A 7 7.33 -17.61 -8.45
CA ALA A 7 8.59 -17.21 -7.85
C ALA A 7 8.93 -15.81 -8.39
N GLN A 8 8.95 -14.80 -7.51
CA GLN A 8 9.40 -13.48 -7.90
C GLN A 8 10.92 -13.51 -7.99
N HIS A 9 11.42 -13.45 -9.22
CA HIS A 9 12.83 -13.22 -9.48
C HIS A 9 13.12 -11.74 -9.23
N TYR A 10 13.88 -11.45 -8.17
CA TYR A 10 14.33 -10.10 -7.87
C TYR A 10 15.63 -9.83 -8.63
N ASP A 11 15.54 -9.78 -9.96
CA ASP A 11 16.71 -9.58 -10.82
C ASP A 11 17.18 -8.12 -10.77
N CYS A 12 16.30 -7.18 -10.37
CA CYS A 12 16.66 -5.80 -10.12
C CYS A 12 15.92 -5.17 -8.93
N GLY A 13 16.49 -4.08 -8.39
CA GLY A 13 15.87 -3.34 -7.27
C GLY A 13 14.48 -2.78 -7.60
N LEU A 14 14.17 -2.58 -8.89
CA LEU A 14 12.84 -2.17 -9.32
C LEU A 14 11.79 -3.27 -9.07
N ASP A 15 12.14 -4.55 -9.21
CA ASP A 15 11.22 -5.67 -8.96
C ASP A 15 10.89 -5.78 -7.47
N LEU A 16 11.88 -5.54 -6.61
CA LEU A 16 11.70 -5.49 -5.16
C LEU A 16 10.82 -4.31 -4.74
N VAL A 17 11.10 -3.12 -5.26
CA VAL A 17 10.27 -1.92 -5.03
C VAL A 17 8.85 -2.15 -5.54
N GLY A 18 8.74 -2.81 -6.70
CA GLY A 18 7.49 -3.27 -7.27
C GLY A 18 6.73 -4.13 -6.28
N GLU A 19 7.29 -5.20 -5.73
CA GLU A 19 6.57 -6.05 -4.77
C GLU A 19 6.09 -5.29 -3.51
N VAL A 20 6.96 -4.43 -2.97
CA VAL A 20 6.67 -3.70 -1.72
C VAL A 20 5.65 -2.60 -1.96
N LEU A 21 5.79 -1.83 -3.04
CA LEU A 21 4.97 -0.63 -3.30
C LEU A 21 3.81 -0.88 -4.26
N TYR A 22 3.80 -1.96 -5.05
CA TYR A 22 2.63 -2.29 -5.87
C TYR A 22 1.44 -2.56 -4.98
N GLY A 23 0.38 -1.86 -5.33
CA GLY A 23 -0.90 -1.91 -4.66
C GLY A 23 -1.65 -0.62 -4.94
N LYS A 24 -2.92 -0.74 -5.30
CA LYS A 24 -3.80 0.38 -5.66
C LYS A 24 -3.74 1.55 -4.66
N TRP A 25 -3.46 1.24 -3.39
CA TRP A 25 -3.49 2.20 -2.30
C TRP A 25 -2.12 2.52 -1.69
N LYS A 26 -1.10 1.66 -1.81
CA LYS A 26 0.16 1.80 -1.05
C LYS A 26 0.88 3.12 -1.35
N ILE A 27 1.08 3.44 -2.63
CA ILE A 27 1.73 4.70 -3.03
C ILE A 27 0.90 5.93 -2.61
N ARG A 28 -0.43 5.87 -2.78
CA ARG A 28 -1.32 6.95 -2.35
C ARG A 28 -1.30 7.16 -0.83
N LEU A 29 -1.23 6.07 -0.07
CA LEU A 29 -1.12 6.13 1.39
C LEU A 29 0.19 6.77 1.82
N LEU A 30 1.31 6.35 1.25
CA LEU A 30 2.62 6.94 1.52
C LEU A 30 2.64 8.44 1.19
N TYR A 31 2.02 8.84 0.08
CA TYR A 31 1.87 10.25 -0.29
C TYR A 31 1.12 11.06 0.77
N PHE A 32 -0.07 10.61 1.20
CA PHE A 32 -0.85 11.36 2.19
C PHE A 32 -0.28 11.31 3.61
N ILE A 33 0.43 10.23 3.97
CA ILE A 33 1.19 10.16 5.22
C ILE A 33 2.32 11.20 5.20
N ASN A 34 3.02 11.33 4.07
CA ASN A 34 4.05 12.36 3.88
C ASN A 34 3.48 13.79 3.95
N GLU A 35 2.24 14.00 3.51
CA GLU A 35 1.52 15.28 3.71
C GLU A 35 1.07 15.52 5.16
N GLY A 36 1.24 14.55 6.08
CA GLY A 36 0.89 14.68 7.49
C GLY A 36 -0.48 14.08 7.87
N HIS A 37 -1.15 13.36 6.98
CA HIS A 37 -2.39 12.65 7.29
C HIS A 37 -2.11 11.30 7.95
N ILE A 38 -1.96 11.29 9.26
CA ILE A 38 -1.58 10.10 10.03
C ILE A 38 -2.80 9.29 10.50
N ARG A 39 -3.95 9.96 10.73
CA ARG A 39 -5.14 9.28 11.28
C ARG A 39 -5.92 8.54 10.18
N PRO A 40 -6.35 7.28 10.40
CA PRO A 40 -7.12 6.51 9.42
C PRO A 40 -8.39 7.22 8.91
N SER A 41 -9.05 7.99 9.77
CA SER A 41 -10.23 8.78 9.39
C SER A 41 -9.92 9.90 8.40
N GLN A 42 -8.73 10.51 8.48
CA GLN A 42 -8.29 11.53 7.52
C GLN A 42 -7.92 10.89 6.18
N LEU A 43 -7.21 9.77 6.21
CA LEU A 43 -6.87 9.01 5.01
C LEU A 43 -8.12 8.48 4.29
N GLN A 44 -9.13 8.04 5.04
CA GLN A 44 -10.41 7.59 4.47
C GLN A 44 -11.16 8.72 3.75
N ARG A 45 -11.08 9.95 4.26
CA ARG A 45 -11.68 11.13 3.61
C ARG A 45 -10.96 11.48 2.30
N LYS A 46 -9.64 11.32 2.25
CA LYS A 46 -8.82 11.59 1.05
C LYS A 46 -8.89 10.47 0.01
N ILE A 47 -9.16 9.24 0.45
CA ILE A 47 -9.25 8.06 -0.40
C ILE A 47 -10.63 7.41 -0.23
N PRO A 48 -11.71 8.01 -0.76
CA PRO A 48 -13.08 7.51 -0.54
C PRO A 48 -13.32 6.11 -1.12
N GLY A 49 -12.50 5.67 -2.09
CA GLY A 49 -12.56 4.33 -2.67
C GLY A 49 -11.80 3.25 -1.90
N ALA A 50 -11.06 3.61 -0.85
CA ALA A 50 -10.39 2.64 0.01
C ALA A 50 -11.34 2.16 1.10
N SER A 51 -11.54 0.83 1.17
CA SER A 51 -12.35 0.24 2.24
C SER A 51 -11.63 0.39 3.58
N ARG A 52 -12.40 0.40 4.69
CA ARG A 52 -11.83 0.47 6.05
C ARG A 52 -10.76 -0.59 6.31
N ARG A 53 -10.88 -1.77 5.70
CA ARG A 53 -9.93 -2.88 5.83
C ARG A 53 -8.54 -2.57 5.25
N VAL A 54 -8.45 -1.64 4.29
CA VAL A 54 -7.17 -1.18 3.73
C VAL A 54 -6.50 -0.16 4.64
N LEU A 55 -7.28 0.63 5.37
CA LEU A 55 -6.82 1.76 6.18
C LEU A 55 -6.64 1.39 7.66
N MET A 56 -7.22 0.28 8.09
CA MET A 56 -7.25 -0.18 9.47
C MET A 56 -6.54 -1.53 9.54
N PHE A 57 -5.29 -1.51 10.01
CA PHE A 57 -4.59 -2.72 10.42
C PHE A 57 -5.15 -3.13 11.78
N SER A 58 -5.88 -4.24 11.82
CA SER A 58 -6.31 -4.90 13.06
C SER A 58 -5.16 -5.73 13.63
#